data_AF-A0AAD9MVT3-F1
#
_entry.id   AF-A0AAD9MVT3-F1
#
_cell.length_a   1.000
_cell.length_b   1.000
_cell.length_c   1.000
_cell.angle_alpha   90.00
_cell.angle_beta   90.00
_cell.angle_gamma   90.00
#
_symmetry.space_group_name_H-M   'P 1'
#
loop_
_entity.id
_entity.type
_entity.pdbx_description
1 polymer ?
#
loop_
_entity_poly.entity_id
_entity_poly.type
_entity_poly.pdbx_seq_one_letter_code
_entity_poly.pdbx_strand_id
1 'polypeptide(L)'
;CYNGGKCVNNVCLCPAFCHGDHCEECDKHTYPPQQSVNIDSTTFNIIMDQGWIVVLRRRDRTVDFHEGRFWTEYENGFGDMSGEFWFGNYC
;
A
#
# COMPACT_ATOMS: atom_id res chain seq x y z
N CYS A 1 -0.03 -15.45 -20.19
CA CYS A 1 0.40 -14.48 -19.16
C CYS A 1 -0.59 -14.53 -18.02
N TYR A 2 -0.11 -14.57 -16.79
CA TYR A 2 -0.88 -14.55 -15.56
C TYR A 2 -1.01 -13.13 -15.01
N ASN A 3 -1.79 -12.95 -13.94
CA ASN A 3 -1.88 -11.71 -13.14
C ASN A 3 -2.11 -10.42 -13.95
N GLY A 4 -2.85 -10.49 -15.06
CA GLY A 4 -3.16 -9.32 -15.90
C GLY A 4 -2.10 -8.95 -16.94
N GLY A 5 -1.08 -9.78 -17.17
CA GLY A 5 -0.08 -9.56 -18.22
C GLY A 5 -0.66 -9.60 -19.64
N LYS A 6 -0.09 -8.79 -20.54
CA LYS A 6 -0.50 -8.69 -21.94
C LYS A 6 0.40 -9.54 -22.83
N CYS A 7 -0.19 -10.44 -23.61
CA CYS A 7 0.55 -11.24 -24.58
C CYS A 7 0.74 -10.46 -25.89
N VAL A 8 1.98 -10.27 -26.33
CA VAL A 8 2.34 -9.65 -27.61
C VAL A 8 3.47 -10.45 -28.23
N ASN A 9 3.27 -10.99 -29.44
CA ASN A 9 4.26 -11.79 -30.17
C ASN A 9 4.89 -12.93 -29.32
N ASN A 10 4.05 -13.68 -28.62
CA ASN A 10 4.44 -14.77 -27.69
C ASN A 10 5.28 -14.34 -26.47
N VAL A 11 5.46 -13.04 -26.23
CA VAL A 11 6.09 -12.50 -25.02
C VAL A 11 5.02 -11.95 -24.10
N CYS A 12 5.15 -12.22 -22.79
CA CYS A 12 4.29 -11.64 -21.77
C CYS A 12 4.86 -10.32 -21.27
N LEU A 13 4.15 -9.22 -21.54
CA LEU A 13 4.42 -7.93 -20.92
C LEU A 13 3.75 -7.89 -19.55
N CYS A 14 4.55 -7.88 -18.50
CA CYS A 14 4.04 -7.93 -17.14
C CYS A 14 3.57 -6.56 -16.65
N PRO A 15 2.46 -6.51 -15.87
CA PRO A 15 2.07 -5.30 -15.16
C PRO A 15 3.11 -4.96 -14.09
N ALA A 16 3.05 -3.73 -13.57
CA ALA A 16 3.95 -3.29 -12.50
C ALA A 16 3.94 -4.28 -11.33
N PHE A 17 5.11 -4.51 -10.73
CA PHE A 17 5.32 -5.43 -9.60
C PHE A 17 5.12 -6.93 -9.92
N CYS A 18 4.99 -7.29 -11.19
CA CYS A 18 5.00 -8.69 -11.64
C CYS A 18 6.23 -8.97 -12.52
N HIS A 19 6.78 -10.16 -12.38
CA HIS A 19 7.96 -10.68 -13.07
C HIS A 19 7.79 -12.17 -13.42
N GLY A 20 8.77 -12.71 -14.14
CA GLY A 20 8.71 -14.04 -14.75
C GLY A 20 8.26 -14.02 -16.21
N ASP A 21 8.55 -15.09 -16.93
CA ASP A 21 8.29 -15.19 -18.37
C ASP A 21 6.79 -15.23 -18.71
N HIS A 22 5.97 -15.55 -17.71
CA HIS A 22 4.52 -15.56 -17.81
C HIS A 22 3.83 -14.63 -16.79
N CYS A 23 4.57 -13.76 -16.09
CA CYS A 23 4.05 -12.89 -15.01
C CYS A 23 3.43 -13.65 -13.84
N GLU A 24 3.95 -14.84 -13.55
CA GLU A 24 3.51 -15.76 -12.51
C GLU A 24 3.92 -15.31 -11.10
N GLU A 25 5.05 -14.60 -11.01
CA GLU A 25 5.56 -14.03 -9.77
C GLU A 25 5.16 -12.57 -9.72
N CYS A 26 4.38 -12.21 -8.71
CA CYS A 26 4.13 -10.81 -8.42
C CYS A 26 4.54 -10.57 -6.98
N ASP A 27 5.23 -9.45 -6.77
CA ASP A 27 5.61 -9.02 -5.45
C ASP A 27 4.35 -8.65 -4.67
N LYS A 28 3.76 -9.65 -4.03
CA LYS A 28 2.68 -9.47 -3.05
C LYS A 28 3.18 -8.72 -1.82
N HIS A 29 4.48 -8.47 -1.70
CA HIS A 29 5.17 -7.99 -0.50
C HIS A 29 5.91 -6.67 -0.68
N THR A 30 5.91 -6.06 -1.88
CA THR A 30 6.32 -4.65 -1.94
C THR A 30 5.17 -3.85 -1.37
N TYR A 31 5.36 -3.41 -0.12
CA TYR A 31 4.66 -2.27 0.42
C TYR A 31 4.61 -1.19 -0.66
N PRO A 32 3.44 -0.59 -0.94
CA PRO A 32 3.39 0.45 -1.96
C PRO A 32 4.44 1.49 -1.57
N PRO A 33 5.20 2.01 -2.54
CA PRO A 33 6.40 2.78 -2.26
C PRO A 33 6.05 3.91 -1.29
N GLN A 34 6.68 3.88 -0.11
CA GLN A 34 6.61 4.99 0.82
C GLN A 34 7.32 6.18 0.17
N GLN A 35 6.65 7.32 0.15
CA GLN A 35 7.17 8.57 -0.39
C GLN A 35 7.19 9.61 0.72
N SER A 36 8.24 10.42 0.73
CA SER A 36 8.32 11.60 1.59
C SER A 36 7.88 12.81 0.79
N VAL A 37 6.78 13.44 1.20
CA VAL A 37 6.26 14.67 0.59
C VAL A 37 6.56 15.83 1.54
N ASN A 38 7.14 16.90 1.01
CA ASN A 38 7.41 18.12 1.79
C ASN A 38 6.32 19.15 1.53
N ILE A 39 5.61 19.57 2.57
CA ILE A 39 4.59 20.64 2.53
C ILE A 39 4.96 21.64 3.63
N ASP A 40 5.15 22.91 3.28
CA ASP A 40 5.49 23.99 4.21
C ASP A 40 6.66 23.65 5.16
N SER A 41 7.72 23.05 4.61
CA SER A 41 8.91 22.58 5.35
C SER A 41 8.65 21.42 6.32
N THR A 42 7.47 20.81 6.28
CA THR A 42 7.13 19.59 7.02
C THR A 42 7.20 18.39 6.09
N THR A 43 7.95 17.36 6.47
CA THR A 43 8.03 16.10 5.72
C THR A 43 6.96 15.13 6.21
N PHE A 44 6.12 14.66 5.28
CA PHE A 44 5.12 13.64 5.51
C PHE A 44 5.53 12.36 4.80
N ASN A 45 5.52 11.24 5.53
CA ASN A 45 5.66 9.93 4.93
C ASN A 45 4.27 9.42 4.54
N ILE A 46 4.08 9.15 3.26
CA ILE A 46 2.81 8.69 2.70
C ILE A 46 3.03 7.42 1.91
N ILE A 47 1.95 6.68 1.71
CA ILE A 47 1.91 5.54 0.79
C ILE A 47 1.10 5.95 -0.42
N MET A 48 1.67 5.70 -1.61
CA MET A 48 1.00 5.92 -2.88
C MET A 48 0.65 4.57 -3.52
N ASP A 49 -0.63 4.36 -3.83
CA ASP A 49 -1.09 3.21 -4.62
C ASP A 49 -1.86 3.73 -5.83
N GLN A 50 -1.34 3.46 -7.02
CA GLN A 50 -1.96 3.82 -8.31
C GLN A 50 -2.43 5.29 -8.40
N GLY A 51 -1.63 6.22 -7.87
CA GLY A 51 -1.91 7.66 -7.91
C GLY A 51 -2.76 8.19 -6.74
N TRP A 52 -3.10 7.34 -5.78
CA TRP A 52 -3.86 7.73 -4.59
C TRP A 52 -3.02 7.64 -3.33
N ILE A 53 -3.24 8.59 -2.42
CA ILE A 53 -2.73 8.52 -1.05
C ILE A 53 -3.56 7.47 -0.30
N VAL A 54 -2.90 6.48 0.27
CA VAL A 54 -3.56 5.43 1.06
C VAL A 54 -3.70 5.90 2.51
N VAL A 55 -4.93 6.06 2.97
CA VAL A 55 -5.24 6.48 4.37
C VAL A 55 -5.61 5.32 5.29
N LEU A 56 -5.96 4.16 4.72
CA LEU A 56 -6.30 2.93 5.44
C LEU A 56 -5.82 1.73 4.65
N ARG A 57 -5.19 0.76 5.33
CA ARG A 57 -4.86 -0.54 4.73
C ARG A 57 -5.19 -1.69 5.67
N ARG A 58 -5.90 -2.69 5.14
CA ARG A 58 -6.19 -3.97 5.80
C ARG A 58 -5.90 -5.13 4.85
N ARG A 59 -5.38 -6.23 5.37
CA ARG A 59 -4.92 -7.39 4.60
C ARG A 59 -4.96 -8.70 5.38
N ASP A 60 -4.36 -8.75 6.56
CA ASP A 60 -4.03 -9.99 7.27
C ASP A 60 -4.50 -10.02 8.73
N ARG A 61 -5.14 -8.95 9.20
CA ARG A 61 -5.69 -8.81 10.56
C ARG A 61 -4.62 -8.80 11.66
N THR A 62 -3.41 -8.36 11.32
CA THR A 62 -2.31 -8.19 12.28
C THR A 62 -2.51 -6.98 13.18
N VAL A 63 -3.24 -5.96 12.71
CA VAL A 63 -3.64 -4.81 13.51
C VAL A 63 -5.11 -4.96 13.89
N ASP A 64 -5.41 -4.88 15.18
CA ASP A 64 -6.79 -4.85 15.67
C ASP A 64 -7.46 -3.57 15.14
N PHE A 65 -8.72 -3.64 14.68
CA PHE A 65 -9.47 -2.47 14.24
C PHE A 65 -10.71 -2.11 15.05
N HIS A 66 -10.88 -2.69 16.23
CA HIS A 66 -12.12 -2.61 16.97
C HIS A 66 -11.93 -2.77 18.47
N GLU A 67 -11.40 -3.91 18.93
CA GLU A 67 -11.35 -4.22 20.36
C GLU A 67 -10.20 -3.50 21.06
N GLY A 68 -10.51 -2.83 22.17
CA GLY A 68 -9.54 -2.06 22.93
C GLY A 68 -9.09 -0.76 22.25
N ARG A 69 -9.72 -0.36 21.14
CA ARG A 69 -9.32 0.83 20.37
C ARG A 69 -10.08 2.07 20.78
N PHE A 70 -9.35 3.09 21.19
CA PHE A 70 -9.90 4.37 21.63
C PHE A 70 -10.12 5.31 20.46
N TRP A 71 -11.09 6.22 20.61
CA TRP A 71 -11.35 7.26 19.62
C TRP A 71 -10.12 8.12 19.33
N THR A 72 -9.33 8.42 20.36
CA THR A 72 -8.07 9.17 20.25
C THR A 72 -7.05 8.48 19.33
N GLU A 73 -7.05 7.16 19.22
CA GLU A 73 -6.19 6.44 18.28
C GLU A 73 -6.70 6.58 16.84
N TYR A 74 -8.01 6.63 16.64
CA TYR A 74 -8.58 6.95 15.33
C TYR A 74 -8.33 8.40 14.92
N GLU A 75 -8.24 9.31 15.88
CA GLU A 75 -7.83 10.70 15.63
C GLU A 75 -6.36 10.77 15.19
N ASN A 76 -5.46 10.12 15.94
CA ASN A 76 -4.00 10.22 15.73
C ASN A 76 -3.44 9.26 14.66
N GLY A 77 -4.14 8.18 14.33
CA GLY A 77 -3.61 7.09 13.52
C GLY A 77 -2.92 5.99 14.34
N PHE A 78 -2.80 4.80 13.75
CA PHE A 78 -2.15 3.62 14.34
C PHE A 78 -1.76 2.61 13.26
N GLY A 79 -0.95 1.61 13.64
CA GLY A 79 -0.47 0.54 12.76
C GLY A 79 0.87 0.88 12.12
N ASP A 80 1.22 0.14 11.06
CA ASP A 80 2.48 0.28 10.34
C ASP A 80 2.20 0.56 8.86
N MET A 81 2.77 1.64 8.32
CA MET A 81 2.67 1.98 6.89
C MET A 81 3.26 0.89 5.98
N SER A 82 4.09 0.00 6.51
CA SER A 82 4.48 -1.21 5.80
C SER A 82 3.28 -2.18 5.78
N GLY A 83 2.70 -2.51 6.93
CA GLY A 83 1.59 -3.46 7.05
C GLY A 83 0.18 -2.87 6.94
N GLU A 84 -0.61 -3.14 7.99
CA GLU A 84 -1.95 -2.58 8.19
C GLU A 84 -1.87 -1.30 9.02
N PHE A 85 -2.61 -0.27 8.62
CA PHE A 85 -2.61 1.01 9.33
C PHE A 85 -3.86 1.84 9.06
N TRP A 86 -4.01 2.87 9.89
CA TRP A 86 -4.91 4.00 9.73
C TRP A 86 -4.13 5.30 9.90
N PHE A 87 -4.31 6.23 8.98
CA PHE A 87 -3.54 7.47 8.93
C PHE A 87 -3.93 8.48 10.01
N GLY A 88 -5.17 8.43 10.50
CA GLY A 88 -5.73 9.40 11.45
C GLY A 88 -6.85 10.24 10.83
N ASN A 89 -7.83 10.62 11.65
CA ASN A 89 -8.91 11.54 11.27
C ASN A 89 -8.50 13.00 11.39
N TYR A 90 -7.49 13.30 12.21
CA TYR A 90 -7.05 14.67 12.43
C TYR A 90 -6.07 15.09 11.32
N CYS A 91 -6.40 16.19 10.63
CA CYS A 91 -5.52 16.89 9.70
C CYS A 91 -5.04 18.19 10.35
#